data_AF-A0A2I0QYY7-F1
#
_entry.id   AF-A0A2I0QYY7-F1
#
_cell.length_a   1.000
_cell.length_b   1.000
_cell.length_c   1.000
_cell.angle_alpha   90.00
_cell.angle_beta   90.00
_cell.angle_gamma   90.00
#
_symmetry.space_group_name_H-M   'P 1'
#
loop_
_entity.id
_entity.type
_entity.pdbx_description
1 polymer ?
#
loop_
_entity_poly.entity_id
_entity_poly.type
_entity_poly.pdbx_seq_one_letter_code
_entity_poly.pdbx_strand_id
1 'polypeptide(L)'
;MTPQQNFINTEIWILTFGGAFQRASIYAKEINETKRKNFRDALIQFVEVNLLPKYSKTVHEEEHIENINSIITFSENYKEDILNGSKIRFGVAQKLLNLYLKYQWCLGNIQMPPHFPVDRIIQVKLKCKPIIPWTTMENDSDYRTIIERARGVADEKGVSLAEWELEEFSRRRIIKT
;
A
#
# COMPACT_ATOMS: atom_id res chain seq x y z
N MET A 1 5.47 -12.67 -18.44
CA MET A 1 5.81 -11.24 -18.62
C MET A 1 7.01 -11.13 -19.54
N THR A 2 7.03 -10.12 -20.42
CA THR A 2 8.21 -9.78 -21.24
C THR A 2 9.34 -9.24 -20.36
N PRO A 3 10.60 -9.20 -20.83
CA PRO A 3 11.70 -8.57 -20.10
C PRO A 3 11.42 -7.13 -19.68
N GLN A 4 10.73 -6.35 -20.53
CA GLN A 4 10.34 -4.97 -20.25
C GLN A 4 9.32 -4.89 -19.12
N GLN A 5 8.31 -5.77 -19.13
CA GLN A 5 7.32 -5.85 -18.05
C GLN A 5 7.98 -6.24 -16.72
N ASN A 6 8.91 -7.21 -16.73
CA ASN A 6 9.65 -7.61 -15.54
C ASN A 6 10.47 -6.46 -14.96
N PHE A 7 11.17 -5.70 -15.81
CA PHE A 7 11.94 -4.54 -15.39
C PHE A 7 11.04 -3.49 -14.72
N ILE A 8 9.97 -3.07 -15.39
CA ILE A 8 9.04 -2.07 -14.84
C ILE A 8 8.39 -2.55 -13.55
N ASN A 9 7.99 -3.81 -13.47
CA ASN A 9 7.40 -4.37 -12.26
C ASN A 9 8.41 -4.41 -11.10
N THR A 10 9.69 -4.64 -11.40
CA THR A 10 10.77 -4.53 -10.40
C THR A 10 10.90 -3.11 -9.86
N GLU A 11 10.90 -2.09 -10.74
CA GLU A 11 10.93 -0.68 -10.35
C GLU A 11 9.71 -0.29 -9.49
N ILE A 12 8.53 -0.80 -9.84
CA ILE A 12 7.30 -0.63 -9.06
C ILE A 12 7.47 -1.18 -7.65
N TRP A 13 8.04 -2.38 -7.49
CA TRP A 13 8.28 -2.96 -6.17
C TRP A 13 9.31 -2.17 -5.36
N ILE A 14 10.35 -1.65 -5.98
CA ILE A 14 11.32 -0.76 -5.32
C ILE A 14 10.59 0.47 -4.75
N LEU A 15 9.74 1.12 -5.55
CA LEU A 15 8.95 2.28 -5.13
C LEU A 15 7.92 1.92 -4.04
N THR A 16 7.28 0.76 -4.17
CA THR A 16 6.28 0.25 -3.23
C THR A 16 6.91 -0.01 -1.86
N PHE A 17 8.03 -0.74 -1.80
CA PHE A 17 8.77 -0.96 -0.56
C PHE A 17 9.34 0.35 0.00
N GLY A 18 9.87 1.23 -0.84
CA GLY A 18 10.33 2.55 -0.41
C GLY A 18 9.23 3.36 0.29
N GLY A 19 8.01 3.32 -0.25
CA GLY A 19 6.85 4.01 0.34
C GLY A 19 6.30 3.34 1.61
N ALA A 20 6.27 2.01 1.66
CA ALA A 20 5.62 1.27 2.74
C ALA A 20 6.56 0.89 3.90
N PHE A 21 7.83 0.58 3.65
CA PHE A 21 8.72 0.01 4.67
C PHE A 21 9.65 1.03 5.30
N GLN A 22 10.10 2.04 4.56
CA GLN A 22 11.19 2.94 4.97
C GLN A 22 10.95 3.62 6.33
N ARG A 23 9.69 4.00 6.64
CA ARG A 23 9.34 4.71 7.88
C ARG A 23 8.68 3.82 8.94
N ALA A 24 8.49 2.54 8.64
CA ALA A 24 7.68 1.65 9.45
C ALA A 24 8.50 0.82 10.46
N SER A 25 9.84 0.83 10.36
CA SER A 25 10.74 0.07 11.24
C SER A 25 10.33 -1.40 11.40
N ILE A 26 10.00 -2.04 10.26
CA ILE A 26 9.41 -3.38 10.24
C ILE A 26 10.38 -4.50 10.61
N TYR A 27 11.69 -4.27 10.45
CA TYR A 27 12.70 -5.30 10.64
C TYR A 27 13.25 -5.25 12.05
N ALA A 28 13.45 -6.42 12.65
CA ALA A 28 14.16 -6.54 13.91
C ALA A 28 15.57 -5.93 13.79
N LYS A 29 16.18 -5.63 14.93
CA LYS A 29 17.54 -5.09 14.96
C LYS A 29 18.52 -6.10 14.35
N GLU A 30 19.51 -5.58 13.63
CA GLU A 30 20.65 -6.36 13.11
C GLU A 30 20.31 -7.50 12.12
N ILE A 31 19.09 -7.51 11.55
CA ILE A 31 18.74 -8.45 10.48
C ILE A 31 19.56 -8.15 9.23
N ASN A 32 20.23 -9.18 8.72
CA ASN A 32 21.03 -9.08 7.50
C ASN A 32 20.17 -8.87 6.24
N GLU A 33 20.79 -8.28 5.20
CA GLU A 33 20.08 -7.94 3.96
C GLU A 33 19.58 -9.17 3.19
N THR A 34 20.23 -10.33 3.31
CA THR A 34 19.77 -11.58 2.67
C THR A 34 18.42 -12.02 3.22
N LYS A 35 18.23 -12.03 4.56
CA LYS A 35 16.93 -12.32 5.19
C LYS A 35 15.87 -11.30 4.78
N ARG A 36 16.21 -10.00 4.77
CA ARG A 36 15.28 -8.93 4.32
C ARG A 36 14.87 -9.10 2.87
N LYS A 37 15.81 -9.48 2.00
CA LYS A 37 15.54 -9.77 0.58
C LYS A 37 14.61 -10.96 0.45
N ASN A 38 14.90 -12.07 1.12
CA ASN A 38 14.05 -13.28 1.06
C ASN A 38 12.62 -12.99 1.53
N PHE A 39 12.44 -12.19 2.59
CA PHE A 39 11.11 -11.76 3.02
C PHE A 39 10.40 -10.91 1.96
N ARG A 40 11.09 -9.92 1.37
CA ARG A 40 10.53 -9.09 0.31
C ARG A 40 10.14 -9.91 -0.91
N ASP A 41 10.99 -10.84 -1.33
CA ASP A 41 10.71 -11.73 -2.47
C ASP A 41 9.49 -12.61 -2.21
N ALA A 42 9.39 -13.18 -1.01
CA ALA A 42 8.22 -13.99 -0.62
C ALA A 42 6.94 -13.15 -0.54
N LEU A 43 7.03 -11.90 -0.08
CA LEU A 43 5.89 -10.99 -0.03
C LEU A 43 5.44 -10.53 -1.42
N ILE A 44 6.40 -10.24 -2.31
CA ILE A 44 6.13 -9.96 -3.74
C ILE A 44 5.36 -11.14 -4.32
N GLN A 45 5.91 -12.35 -4.19
CA GLN A 45 5.29 -13.56 -4.72
C GLN A 45 3.88 -13.77 -4.15
N PHE A 46 3.70 -13.56 -2.84
CA PHE A 46 2.38 -13.67 -2.22
C PHE A 46 1.37 -12.70 -2.83
N VAL A 47 1.73 -11.42 -2.97
CA VAL A 47 0.84 -10.39 -3.53
C VAL A 47 0.54 -10.68 -5.00
N GLU A 48 1.54 -10.97 -5.81
CA GLU A 48 1.37 -11.17 -7.26
C GLU A 48 0.59 -12.43 -7.60
N VAL A 49 0.80 -13.52 -6.86
CA VAL A 49 0.16 -14.81 -7.14
C VAL A 49 -1.25 -14.85 -6.55
N ASN A 50 -1.46 -14.31 -5.35
CA ASN A 50 -2.70 -14.53 -4.61
C ASN A 50 -3.64 -13.32 -4.59
N LEU A 51 -3.12 -12.10 -4.69
CA LEU A 51 -3.94 -10.89 -4.52
C LEU A 51 -4.16 -10.16 -5.83
N LEU A 52 -3.11 -9.89 -6.60
CA LEU A 52 -3.21 -9.15 -7.86
C LEU A 52 -4.27 -9.71 -8.83
N PRO A 53 -4.40 -11.04 -9.03
CA PRO A 53 -5.39 -11.59 -9.96
C PRO A 53 -6.83 -11.25 -9.58
N LYS A 54 -7.13 -11.02 -8.29
CA LYS A 54 -8.46 -10.64 -7.83
C LYS A 54 -8.92 -9.28 -8.37
N TYR A 55 -7.97 -8.38 -8.65
CA TYR A 55 -8.21 -7.04 -9.19
C TYR A 55 -8.36 -7.01 -10.73
N SER A 56 -8.36 -8.17 -11.39
CA SER A 56 -8.78 -8.28 -12.80
C SER A 56 -10.25 -7.91 -13.01
N LYS A 57 -11.05 -7.94 -11.93
CA LYS A 57 -12.43 -7.49 -11.84
C LYS A 57 -12.54 -6.42 -10.76
N THR A 58 -13.71 -5.76 -10.69
CA THR A 58 -14.02 -4.85 -9.59
C THR A 58 -13.96 -5.59 -8.25
N VAL A 59 -13.16 -5.06 -7.33
CA VAL A 59 -13.04 -5.52 -5.94
C VAL A 59 -13.76 -4.51 -5.06
N HIS A 60 -14.64 -4.99 -4.18
CA HIS A 60 -15.37 -4.13 -3.24
C HIS A 60 -14.56 -3.89 -1.96
N GLU A 61 -14.99 -2.90 -1.18
CA GLU A 61 -14.27 -2.46 0.03
C GLU A 61 -13.96 -3.59 1.01
N GLU A 62 -14.95 -4.41 1.38
CA GLU A 62 -14.71 -5.50 2.35
C GLU A 62 -13.70 -6.53 1.83
N GLU A 63 -13.82 -6.94 0.57
CA GLU A 63 -12.86 -7.85 -0.06
C GLU A 63 -11.45 -7.21 -0.11
N HIS A 64 -11.35 -5.90 -0.32
CA HIS A 64 -10.08 -5.19 -0.30
C HIS A 64 -9.45 -5.17 1.11
N ILE A 65 -10.25 -4.93 2.15
CA ILE A 65 -9.79 -4.98 3.55
C ILE A 65 -9.34 -6.39 3.93
N GLU A 66 -10.07 -7.42 3.51
CA GLU A 66 -9.65 -8.82 3.66
C GLU A 66 -8.31 -9.10 2.95
N ASN A 67 -8.12 -8.57 1.74
CA ASN A 67 -6.85 -8.69 1.03
C ASN A 67 -5.71 -8.01 1.79
N ILE A 68 -5.93 -6.83 2.39
CA ILE A 68 -4.93 -6.17 3.26
C ILE A 68 -4.60 -7.06 4.47
N ASN A 69 -5.61 -7.58 5.15
CA ASN A 69 -5.45 -8.46 6.30
C ASN A 69 -4.70 -9.76 5.94
N SER A 70 -4.89 -10.29 4.74
CA SER A 70 -4.17 -11.48 4.29
C SER A 70 -2.65 -11.27 4.20
N ILE A 71 -2.19 -10.05 3.90
CA ILE A 71 -0.76 -9.70 3.91
C ILE A 71 -0.23 -9.69 5.35
N ILE A 72 -1.02 -9.18 6.29
CA ILE A 72 -0.68 -9.18 7.72
C ILE A 72 -0.53 -10.63 8.20
N THR A 73 -1.52 -11.48 7.92
CA THR A 73 -1.48 -12.91 8.28
C THR A 73 -0.29 -13.62 7.62
N PHE A 74 -0.02 -13.37 6.34
CA PHE A 74 1.15 -13.95 5.67
C PHE A 74 2.46 -13.56 6.37
N SER A 75 2.57 -12.31 6.85
CA SER A 75 3.77 -11.83 7.52
C SER A 75 4.05 -12.50 8.87
N GLU A 76 3.03 -13.07 9.53
CA GLU A 76 3.19 -13.77 10.83
C GLU A 76 4.15 -14.97 10.74
N ASN A 77 4.32 -15.54 9.54
CA ASN A 77 5.29 -16.62 9.28
C ASN A 77 6.76 -16.17 9.48
N TYR A 78 7.02 -14.87 9.61
CA TYR A 78 8.36 -14.28 9.74
C TYR A 78 8.61 -13.61 11.09
N LYS A 79 7.71 -13.81 12.06
CA LYS A 79 7.68 -13.13 13.35
C LYS A 79 8.95 -13.29 14.20
N GLU A 80 9.57 -14.47 14.18
CA GLU A 80 10.71 -14.79 15.06
C GLU A 80 12.07 -14.41 14.44
N ASP A 81 12.12 -14.37 13.11
CA ASP A 81 13.37 -14.33 12.35
C ASP A 81 13.71 -12.97 11.73
N ILE A 82 12.70 -12.14 11.46
CA ILE A 82 12.84 -10.97 10.58
C ILE A 82 12.12 -9.75 11.14
N LEU A 83 10.93 -9.90 11.71
CA LEU A 83 10.06 -8.78 12.03
C LEU A 83 10.35 -8.17 13.41
N ASN A 84 10.23 -6.84 13.49
CA ASN A 84 10.23 -6.10 14.74
C ASN A 84 8.83 -6.12 15.35
N GLY A 85 8.43 -7.29 15.84
CA GLY A 85 7.07 -7.59 16.29
C GLY A 85 6.55 -8.87 15.66
N SER A 86 5.31 -9.23 15.98
CA SER A 86 4.72 -10.49 15.51
C SER A 86 4.29 -10.47 14.04
N LYS A 87 4.05 -9.29 13.48
CA LYS A 87 3.53 -9.09 12.12
C LYS A 87 3.73 -7.67 11.63
N ILE A 88 3.54 -7.45 10.33
CA ILE A 88 3.40 -6.09 9.82
C ILE A 88 2.07 -5.50 10.30
N ARG A 89 2.07 -4.22 10.64
CA ARG A 89 0.87 -3.50 11.06
C ARG A 89 -0.08 -3.26 9.89
N PHE A 90 -1.37 -3.09 10.19
CA PHE A 90 -2.40 -2.81 9.17
C PHE A 90 -2.03 -1.63 8.28
N GLY A 91 -1.61 -0.51 8.88
CA GLY A 91 -1.27 0.66 8.09
C GLY A 91 -0.06 0.47 7.17
N VAL A 92 0.84 -0.49 7.46
CA VAL A 92 1.94 -0.89 6.57
C VAL A 92 1.43 -1.76 5.43
N ALA A 93 0.58 -2.74 5.74
CA ALA A 93 -0.04 -3.62 4.76
C ALA A 93 -0.89 -2.84 3.75
N GLN A 94 -1.75 -1.91 4.20
CA GLN A 94 -2.54 -1.08 3.29
C GLN A 94 -1.64 -0.21 2.41
N LYS A 95 -0.54 0.35 2.96
CA LYS A 95 0.35 1.21 2.18
C LYS A 95 1.05 0.41 1.08
N LEU A 96 1.51 -0.80 1.41
CA LEU A 96 2.14 -1.73 0.47
C LEU A 96 1.18 -2.11 -0.67
N LEU A 97 0.00 -2.63 -0.33
CA LEU A 97 -0.94 -3.12 -1.33
C LEU A 97 -1.45 -1.98 -2.20
N ASN A 98 -1.89 -0.87 -1.61
CA ASN A 98 -2.48 0.22 -2.37
C ASN A 98 -1.48 0.96 -3.26
N LEU A 99 -0.21 1.06 -2.85
CA LEU A 99 0.83 1.58 -3.75
C LEU A 99 1.02 0.66 -4.96
N TYR A 100 1.13 -0.65 -4.73
CA TYR A 100 1.30 -1.61 -5.82
C TYR A 100 0.11 -1.58 -6.79
N LEU A 101 -1.12 -1.64 -6.26
CA LEU A 101 -2.34 -1.58 -7.07
C LEU A 101 -2.46 -0.28 -7.85
N LYS A 102 -2.12 0.87 -7.25
CA LYS A 102 -2.06 2.15 -7.96
C LYS A 102 -1.18 2.07 -9.20
N TYR A 103 0.03 1.52 -9.08
CA TYR A 103 0.93 1.38 -10.23
C TYR A 103 0.37 0.44 -11.30
N GLN A 104 -0.16 -0.72 -10.89
CA GLN A 104 -0.72 -1.70 -11.82
C GLN A 104 -1.95 -1.12 -12.56
N TRP A 105 -2.78 -0.35 -11.87
CA TRP A 105 -3.92 0.35 -12.47
C TRP A 105 -3.48 1.43 -13.44
N CYS A 106 -2.50 2.26 -13.09
CA CYS A 106 -1.94 3.28 -13.99
C CYS A 106 -1.30 2.68 -15.26
N LEU A 107 -0.84 1.42 -15.20
CA LEU A 107 -0.36 0.67 -16.36
C LEU A 107 -1.46 -0.04 -17.16
N GLY A 108 -2.71 -0.01 -16.69
CA GLY A 108 -3.84 -0.69 -17.32
C GLY A 108 -3.90 -2.20 -17.09
N ASN A 109 -3.14 -2.72 -16.11
CA ASN A 109 -3.05 -4.17 -15.86
C ASN A 109 -4.22 -4.71 -15.01
N ILE A 110 -4.89 -3.85 -14.26
CA ILE A 110 -6.01 -4.20 -13.37
C ILE A 110 -7.15 -3.19 -13.48
N GLN A 111 -8.32 -3.57 -12.99
CA GLN A 111 -9.42 -2.64 -12.77
C GLN A 111 -9.08 -1.62 -11.69
N MET A 112 -9.85 -0.53 -11.66
CA MET A 112 -9.66 0.54 -10.69
C MET A 112 -9.72 -0.02 -9.25
N PRO A 113 -8.70 0.25 -8.42
CA PRO A 113 -8.72 -0.19 -7.03
C PRO A 113 -9.79 0.58 -6.25
N PRO A 114 -10.46 -0.05 -5.26
CA PRO A 114 -11.51 0.63 -4.50
C PRO A 114 -10.96 1.72 -3.58
N HIS A 115 -9.73 1.58 -3.10
CA HIS A 115 -9.06 2.50 -2.18
C HIS A 115 -7.70 2.96 -2.72
N PHE A 116 -7.02 3.80 -1.93
CA PHE A 116 -5.73 4.41 -2.26
C PHE A 116 -4.76 4.31 -1.07
N PRO A 117 -3.45 4.56 -1.26
CA PRO A 117 -2.46 4.37 -0.21
C PRO A 117 -2.49 5.52 0.80
N VAL A 118 -3.08 5.30 1.98
CA VAL A 118 -3.17 6.32 3.05
C VAL A 118 -1.79 6.60 3.64
N ASP A 119 -1.37 7.86 3.63
CA ASP A 119 -0.19 8.35 4.34
C ASP A 119 -0.42 9.74 4.96
N ARG A 120 0.64 10.31 5.54
CA ARG A 120 0.60 11.66 6.12
C ARG A 120 0.26 12.74 5.08
N ILE A 121 0.73 12.63 3.84
CA ILE A 121 0.47 13.63 2.79
C ILE A 121 -1.02 13.65 2.47
N ILE A 122 -1.60 12.48 2.26
CA ILE A 122 -3.04 12.37 1.95
C ILE A 122 -3.90 12.83 3.12
N GLN A 123 -3.56 12.47 4.36
CA GLN A 123 -4.28 12.97 5.54
C GLN A 123 -4.21 14.51 5.67
N VAL A 124 -3.07 15.13 5.31
CA VAL A 124 -2.96 16.60 5.25
C VAL A 124 -3.87 17.18 4.18
N LYS A 125 -3.92 16.57 2.98
CA LYS A 125 -4.80 16.97 1.88
C LYS A 125 -6.28 16.89 2.26
N LEU A 126 -6.67 15.83 2.97
CA LEU A 126 -8.01 15.65 3.53
C LEU A 126 -8.30 16.56 4.73
N LYS A 127 -7.30 17.30 5.23
CA LYS A 127 -7.40 18.13 6.44
C LYS A 127 -7.82 17.31 7.67
N CYS A 128 -7.37 16.04 7.78
CA CYS A 128 -7.62 15.20 8.95
C CYS A 128 -7.02 15.83 10.21
N LYS A 129 -7.77 15.79 11.32
CA LYS A 129 -7.33 16.24 12.64
C LYS A 129 -7.87 15.26 13.71
N PRO A 130 -7.00 14.62 14.52
CA PRO A 130 -5.55 14.59 14.39
C PRO A 130 -5.07 13.83 13.13
N ILE A 131 -3.82 14.03 12.74
CA ILE A 131 -3.16 13.15 11.76
C ILE A 131 -2.73 11.89 12.48
N ILE A 132 -3.14 10.73 11.97
CA ILE A 132 -2.85 9.43 12.52
C ILE A 132 -1.60 8.87 11.81
N PRO A 133 -0.52 8.54 12.54
CA PRO A 133 0.64 7.89 11.94
C PRO A 133 0.23 6.53 11.36
N TRP A 134 0.18 6.42 10.03
CA TRP A 134 -0.22 5.17 9.38
C TRP A 134 0.68 3.99 9.79
N THR A 135 1.93 4.24 10.14
CA THR A 135 2.87 3.22 10.63
C THR A 135 2.53 2.63 12.00
N THR A 136 1.51 3.17 12.70
CA THR A 136 1.05 2.69 14.01
C THR A 136 -0.38 2.15 13.98
N MET A 137 -1.05 2.11 12.82
CA MET A 137 -2.40 1.55 12.71
C MET A 137 -2.33 0.03 12.81
N GLU A 138 -2.87 -0.53 13.90
CA GLU A 138 -2.90 -1.98 14.16
C GLU A 138 -4.11 -2.67 13.51
N ASN A 139 -5.18 -1.93 13.24
CA ASN A 139 -6.41 -2.41 12.59
C ASN A 139 -6.92 -1.40 11.55
N ASP A 140 -8.05 -1.71 10.94
CA ASP A 140 -8.67 -0.95 9.85
C ASP A 140 -9.53 0.24 10.30
N SER A 141 -9.80 0.44 11.59
CA SER A 141 -10.74 1.46 12.07
C SER A 141 -10.34 2.89 11.66
N ASP A 142 -9.08 3.27 11.93
CA ASP A 142 -8.54 4.58 11.55
C ASP A 142 -8.47 4.72 10.02
N TYR A 143 -8.12 3.62 9.34
CA TYR A 143 -8.03 3.60 7.89
C TYR A 143 -9.40 3.84 7.24
N ARG A 144 -10.45 3.13 7.67
CA ARG A 144 -11.82 3.33 7.19
C ARG A 144 -12.32 4.73 7.44
N THR A 145 -12.03 5.29 8.61
CA THR A 145 -12.39 6.69 8.92
C THR A 145 -11.76 7.67 7.92
N ILE A 146 -10.50 7.44 7.53
CA ILE A 146 -9.81 8.26 6.54
C ILE A 146 -10.39 8.05 5.13
N ILE A 147 -10.69 6.80 4.77
CA ILE A 147 -11.31 6.46 3.48
C ILE A 147 -12.69 7.09 3.34
N GLU A 148 -13.54 7.01 4.37
CA GLU A 148 -14.87 7.61 4.36
C GLU A 148 -14.81 9.13 4.23
N ARG A 149 -13.86 9.78 4.91
CA ARG A 149 -13.61 11.20 4.73
C ARG A 149 -13.18 11.53 3.30
N ALA A 150 -12.33 10.71 2.70
CA ALA A 150 -11.91 10.90 1.31
C ALA A 150 -13.05 10.68 0.33
N ARG A 151 -13.98 9.76 0.65
CA ARG A 151 -15.18 9.49 -0.14
C ARG A 151 -16.05 10.72 -0.26
N GLY A 152 -16.36 11.38 0.86
CA GLY A 152 -17.10 12.65 0.82
C GLY A 152 -16.44 13.71 -0.08
N VAL A 153 -15.10 13.85 -0.03
CA VAL A 153 -14.37 14.81 -0.89
C VAL A 153 -14.36 14.39 -2.36
N ALA A 154 -14.25 13.10 -2.65
CA ALA A 154 -14.25 12.57 -4.01
C ALA A 154 -15.65 12.69 -4.64
N ASP A 155 -16.70 12.40 -3.87
CA ASP A 155 -18.10 12.52 -4.28
C ASP A 155 -18.46 13.98 -4.60
N GLU A 156 -18.02 14.94 -3.78
CA GLU A 156 -18.17 16.39 -4.06
C GLU A 156 -17.53 16.81 -5.39
N LYS A 157 -16.47 16.11 -5.81
CA LYS A 157 -15.77 16.34 -7.08
C LYS A 157 -16.29 15.46 -8.23
N GLY A 158 -17.18 14.51 -7.96
CA GLY A 158 -17.70 13.56 -8.94
C GLY A 158 -16.65 12.59 -9.50
N VAL A 159 -15.63 12.24 -8.71
CA VAL A 159 -14.55 11.32 -9.09
C VAL A 159 -14.48 10.13 -8.13
N SER A 160 -13.85 9.03 -8.53
CA SER A 160 -13.59 7.92 -7.62
C SER A 160 -12.48 8.24 -6.60
N LEU A 161 -12.37 7.42 -5.55
CA LEU A 161 -11.30 7.51 -4.56
C LEU A 161 -9.88 7.40 -5.17
N ALA A 162 -9.70 6.47 -6.11
CA ALA A 162 -8.41 6.24 -6.76
C ALA A 162 -8.01 7.40 -7.67
N GLU A 163 -8.96 7.96 -8.43
CA GLU A 163 -8.75 9.14 -9.26
C GLU A 163 -8.44 10.37 -8.40
N TRP A 164 -9.24 10.60 -7.35
CA TRP A 164 -9.02 11.70 -6.41
C TRP A 164 -7.61 11.68 -5.82
N GLU A 165 -7.13 10.51 -5.36
CA GLU A 165 -5.78 10.40 -4.83
C GLU A 165 -4.71 10.62 -5.91
N LEU A 166 -4.94 10.17 -7.14
CA LEU A 166 -4.00 10.38 -8.24
C LEU A 166 -3.83 11.87 -8.58
N GLU A 167 -4.92 12.65 -8.51
CA GLU A 167 -4.91 14.10 -8.72
C GLU A 167 -4.24 14.86 -7.57
N GLU A 168 -4.58 14.51 -6.32
CA GLU A 168 -4.08 15.22 -5.14
C GLU A 168 -2.65 14.84 -4.77
N PHE A 169 -2.22 13.64 -5.14
CA PHE A 169 -0.85 13.17 -4.93
C PHE A 169 0.10 13.78 -5.96
N SER A 170 0.73 14.89 -5.60
CA SER A 170 1.90 15.39 -6.30
C SER A 170 3.18 14.91 -5.61
N ARG A 171 4.08 14.23 -6.34
CA ARG A 171 5.48 14.13 -5.89
C ARG A 171 6.03 15.55 -5.74
N ARG A 172 6.82 15.80 -4.70
CA ARG A 172 7.59 17.06 -4.62
C ARG A 172 8.45 17.15 -5.87
N ARG A 173 8.05 17.96 -6.86
CA ARG A 173 8.90 18.25 -8.01
C ARG A 173 10.04 19.12 -7.49
N ILE A 174 11.28 18.67 -7.71
CA ILE A 174 12.45 19.55 -7.66
C ILE A 174 12.43 20.34 -8.97
N ILE A 175 11.43 21.19 -9.16
CA ILE A 175 11.49 22.25 -10.15
C ILE A 175 10.98 23.48 -9.41
N LYS A 176 11.93 24.30 -8.96
CA LYS A 176 11.67 25.73 -8.73
C LYS A 176 11.37 26.31 -10.12
N THR A 177 10.10 26.48 -10.44
CA THR A 177 9.69 27.55 -11.37
C THR A 177 9.65 28.83 -10.57
#